data_AF-A0A937RGG3-F1
#
_entry.id   AF-A0A937RGG3-F1
#
_cell.length_a   1.000
_cell.length_b   1.000
_cell.length_c   1.000
_cell.angle_alpha   90.00
_cell.angle_beta   90.00
_cell.angle_gamma   90.00
#
_symmetry.space_group_name_H-M   'P 1'
#
loop_
_entity.id
_entity.type
_entity.pdbx_description
1 polymer ?
#
loop_
_entity_poly.entity_id
_entity_poly.type
_entity_poly.pdbx_seq_one_letter_code
_entity_poly.pdbx_strand_id
1 'polypeptide(L)'
;MSRTPTDGVQSESAPSRRSYNSAVRRQQAADTRDRILTAGTELLHVAPTWNWPALTVRAVATRAGVNERTVYRYFGSERELRDAVMDQVQQESGVDLDHLRLEDIADVSQRVFEYLASFPPGPPQTPIDPTVVESRRRKHEALVAAVTPATREWPSDDREIAAAALDLLWNVTSFRHLVYDWELEPEAAIRCVTWLIRLVERALHENQPPES
;
A
#
# COMPACT_ATOMS: atom_id res chain seq x y z
N MET A 1 -67.51 -46.96 -39.08
CA MET A 1 -66.86 -47.20 -37.76
C MET A 1 -65.39 -46.83 -37.91
N SER A 2 -64.67 -46.14 -37.04
CA SER A 2 -64.95 -45.30 -35.87
C SER A 2 -63.58 -44.71 -35.47
N ARG A 3 -63.54 -43.39 -35.20
CA ARG A 3 -62.84 -42.65 -34.12
C ARG A 3 -61.34 -42.90 -33.78
N THR A 4 -60.63 -41.78 -33.74
CA THR A 4 -59.27 -41.40 -33.24
C THR A 4 -58.97 -41.87 -31.79
N PRO A 5 -57.69 -41.88 -31.30
CA PRO A 5 -57.14 -40.65 -30.67
C PRO A 5 -55.58 -40.46 -30.53
N THR A 6 -55.20 -39.22 -30.18
CA THR A 6 -54.11 -38.72 -29.27
C THR A 6 -52.62 -38.63 -29.64
N ASP A 7 -52.17 -37.37 -29.69
CA ASP A 7 -51.09 -36.69 -28.91
C ASP A 7 -49.60 -37.09 -28.96
N GLY A 8 -48.78 -36.02 -29.04
CA GLY A 8 -47.42 -35.91 -28.49
C GLY A 8 -46.32 -35.84 -29.55
N VAL A 9 -45.31 -34.96 -29.52
CA VAL A 9 -44.84 -33.97 -28.55
C VAL A 9 -43.98 -32.96 -29.33
N GLN A 10 -44.22 -31.66 -29.12
CA GLN A 10 -43.21 -30.61 -29.35
C GLN A 10 -42.08 -30.78 -28.32
N SER A 11 -40.82 -30.80 -28.76
CA SER A 11 -39.70 -30.33 -27.94
C SER A 11 -38.52 -30.00 -28.84
N GLU A 12 -38.61 -28.84 -29.47
CA GLU A 12 -37.45 -28.15 -30.02
C GLU A 12 -36.69 -27.55 -28.83
N SER A 13 -35.74 -28.31 -28.28
CA SER A 13 -34.86 -27.84 -27.23
C SER A 13 -33.85 -26.86 -27.80
N ALA A 14 -34.18 -25.56 -27.75
CA ALA A 14 -33.20 -24.50 -27.91
C ALA A 14 -32.96 -23.79 -26.57
N PRO A 15 -31.88 -24.16 -25.84
CA PRO A 15 -31.29 -23.19 -24.93
C PRO A 15 -29.76 -23.22 -24.94
N SER A 16 -29.13 -22.08 -25.24
CA SER A 16 -27.75 -21.78 -24.79
C SER A 16 -27.32 -20.32 -25.04
N ARG A 17 -27.94 -19.63 -26.01
CA ARG A 17 -27.48 -18.31 -26.44
C ARG A 17 -27.69 -17.17 -25.43
N ARG A 18 -28.67 -17.31 -24.51
CA ARG A 18 -29.01 -16.29 -23.49
C ARG A 18 -28.16 -16.43 -22.21
N SER A 19 -27.84 -17.65 -21.79
CA SER A 19 -26.97 -17.88 -20.62
C SER A 19 -25.51 -17.55 -20.92
N TYR A 20 -25.01 -17.92 -22.10
CA TYR A 20 -23.65 -17.61 -22.56
C TYR A 20 -23.38 -16.09 -22.59
N ASN A 21 -24.30 -15.31 -23.17
CA ASN A 21 -24.23 -13.84 -23.15
C ASN A 21 -24.31 -13.23 -21.75
N SER A 22 -24.90 -13.92 -20.76
CA SER A 22 -24.93 -13.44 -19.38
C SER A 22 -23.61 -13.73 -18.65
N ALA A 23 -22.99 -14.89 -18.90
CA ALA A 23 -21.70 -15.26 -18.31
C ALA A 23 -20.56 -14.40 -18.86
N VAL A 24 -20.50 -14.21 -20.18
CA VAL A 24 -19.49 -13.36 -20.84
C VAL A 24 -19.59 -11.90 -20.36
N ARG A 25 -20.80 -11.37 -20.20
CA ARG A 25 -20.98 -9.99 -19.67
C ARG A 25 -20.62 -9.86 -18.20
N ARG A 26 -20.87 -10.88 -17.38
CA ARG A 26 -20.42 -10.89 -15.97
C ARG A 26 -18.90 -10.93 -15.90
N GLN A 27 -18.26 -11.76 -16.73
CA GLN A 27 -16.79 -11.83 -16.79
C GLN A 27 -16.20 -10.49 -17.23
N GLN A 28 -16.68 -9.92 -18.33
CA GLN A 28 -16.22 -8.59 -18.79
C GLN A 28 -16.42 -7.49 -17.74
N ALA A 29 -17.49 -7.57 -16.95
CA ALA A 29 -17.74 -6.63 -15.88
C ALA A 29 -16.73 -6.78 -14.73
N ALA A 30 -16.42 -8.02 -14.33
CA ALA A 30 -15.39 -8.33 -13.35
C ALA A 30 -14.00 -7.87 -13.84
N ASP A 31 -13.63 -8.23 -15.08
CA ASP A 31 -12.36 -7.81 -15.68
C ASP A 31 -12.21 -6.28 -15.73
N THR A 32 -13.32 -5.56 -15.96
CA THR A 32 -13.31 -4.08 -15.94
C THR A 32 -13.15 -3.54 -14.53
N ARG A 33 -13.82 -4.14 -13.54
CA ARG A 33 -13.70 -3.74 -12.14
C ARG A 33 -12.27 -3.95 -11.64
N ASP A 34 -11.66 -5.09 -11.95
CA ASP A 34 -10.31 -5.44 -11.50
C ASP A 34 -9.25 -4.52 -12.13
N ARG A 35 -9.42 -4.17 -13.41
CA ARG A 35 -8.59 -3.14 -14.07
C ARG A 35 -8.70 -1.77 -13.40
N ILE A 36 -9.89 -1.37 -12.97
CA ILE A 36 -10.10 -0.09 -12.28
C ILE A 36 -9.40 -0.11 -10.92
N LEU A 37 -9.49 -1.21 -10.17
CA LEU A 37 -8.83 -1.35 -8.88
C LEU A 37 -7.30 -1.40 -9.02
N THR A 38 -6.78 -2.16 -9.98
CA THR A 38 -5.34 -2.20 -10.30
C THR A 38 -4.81 -0.81 -10.65
N ALA A 39 -5.54 -0.05 -11.47
CA ALA A 39 -5.15 1.33 -11.77
C ALA A 39 -5.21 2.24 -10.54
N GLY A 40 -6.16 2.00 -9.63
CA GLY A 40 -6.29 2.72 -8.37
C GLY A 40 -5.14 2.45 -7.41
N THR A 41 -4.78 1.18 -7.19
CA THR A 41 -3.64 0.79 -6.35
C THR A 41 -2.36 1.40 -6.90
N GLU A 42 -2.10 1.24 -8.20
CA GLU A 42 -0.92 1.83 -8.86
C GLU A 42 -0.84 3.37 -8.72
N LEU A 43 -1.98 4.08 -8.72
CA LEU A 43 -2.01 5.54 -8.52
C LEU A 43 -1.76 5.97 -7.08
N LEU A 44 -2.24 5.19 -6.11
CA LEU A 44 -2.00 5.44 -4.69
C LEU A 44 -0.49 5.40 -4.37
N HIS A 45 0.29 4.61 -5.12
CA HIS A 45 1.71 4.36 -4.90
C HIS A 45 2.69 5.33 -5.61
N VAL A 46 2.19 6.35 -6.32
CA VAL A 46 3.06 7.30 -7.09
C VAL A 46 3.82 8.29 -6.19
N ALA A 47 3.60 8.31 -4.87
CA ALA A 47 4.20 9.28 -3.94
C ALA A 47 4.75 8.64 -2.65
N PRO A 48 5.73 9.29 -1.98
CA PRO A 48 6.35 8.80 -0.73
C PRO A 48 5.39 8.78 0.48
N THR A 49 4.25 9.46 0.38
CA THR A 49 3.07 9.27 1.23
C THR A 49 1.92 8.87 0.32
N TRP A 50 1.01 8.01 0.78
CA TRP A 50 -0.12 7.53 -0.02
C TRP A 50 -0.76 8.69 -0.79
N ASN A 51 -0.74 8.63 -2.12
CA ASN A 51 -1.07 9.77 -2.98
C ASN A 51 -2.58 9.96 -3.12
N TRP A 52 -3.26 10.12 -1.98
CA TRP A 52 -4.70 10.35 -1.92
C TRP A 52 -5.20 11.44 -2.86
N PRO A 53 -4.51 12.60 -3.00
CA PRO A 53 -4.94 13.63 -3.93
C PRO A 53 -4.84 13.22 -5.40
N ALA A 54 -3.96 12.30 -5.77
CA ALA A 54 -3.88 11.78 -7.13
C ALA A 54 -4.89 10.67 -7.41
N LEU A 55 -5.39 9.98 -6.39
CA LEU A 55 -6.41 8.95 -6.49
C LEU A 55 -7.80 9.60 -6.70
N THR A 56 -8.03 10.07 -7.93
CA THR A 56 -9.28 10.66 -8.39
C THR A 56 -9.94 9.76 -9.44
N VAL A 57 -11.26 9.85 -9.58
CA VAL A 57 -12.00 9.08 -10.60
C VAL A 57 -11.43 9.31 -12.00
N ARG A 58 -11.06 10.55 -12.33
CA ARG A 58 -10.47 10.90 -13.64
C ARG A 58 -9.11 10.23 -13.86
N ALA A 59 -8.22 10.29 -12.88
CA ALA A 59 -6.90 9.69 -12.99
C ALA A 59 -7.01 8.16 -13.13
N VAL A 60 -7.86 7.54 -12.32
CA VAL A 60 -8.14 6.10 -12.35
C VAL A 60 -8.75 5.69 -13.69
N ALA A 61 -9.75 6.41 -14.19
CA ALA A 61 -10.39 6.13 -15.47
C ALA A 61 -9.38 6.18 -16.63
N THR A 62 -8.55 7.22 -16.64
CA THR A 62 -7.49 7.40 -17.65
C THR A 62 -6.51 6.22 -17.63
N ARG A 63 -6.02 5.86 -16.45
CA ARG A 63 -5.04 4.78 -16.27
C ARG A 63 -5.63 3.41 -16.58
N ALA A 64 -6.86 3.15 -16.16
CA ALA A 64 -7.56 1.90 -16.44
C ALA A 64 -8.05 1.80 -17.91
N GLY A 65 -7.91 2.84 -18.72
CA GLY A 65 -8.40 2.88 -20.10
C GLY A 65 -9.92 2.76 -20.21
N VAL A 66 -10.66 3.41 -19.30
CA VAL A 66 -12.13 3.42 -19.26
C VAL A 66 -12.68 4.85 -19.17
N ASN A 67 -13.98 5.03 -19.41
CA ASN A 67 -14.66 6.31 -19.19
C ASN A 67 -14.99 6.52 -17.70
N GLU A 68 -14.93 7.75 -17.19
CA GLU A 68 -15.32 8.10 -15.81
C GLU A 68 -16.71 7.58 -15.41
N ARG A 69 -17.69 7.63 -16.32
CA ARG A 69 -19.04 7.07 -16.09
C ARG A 69 -19.01 5.57 -15.80
N THR A 70 -18.03 4.85 -16.35
CA THR A 70 -17.82 3.42 -16.06
C THR A 70 -17.33 3.24 -14.64
N VAL A 71 -16.40 4.08 -14.18
CA VAL A 71 -15.92 4.07 -12.80
C VAL A 71 -17.06 4.37 -11.82
N TYR A 72 -17.81 5.46 -12.03
CA TYR A 72 -18.98 5.79 -11.22
C TYR A 72 -20.04 4.69 -11.21
N ARG A 73 -20.21 3.94 -12.31
CA ARG A 73 -21.15 2.81 -12.35
C ARG A 73 -20.75 1.67 -11.42
N TYR A 74 -19.45 1.42 -11.23
CA TYR A 74 -18.97 0.34 -10.35
C TYR A 74 -18.82 0.77 -8.90
N PHE A 75 -18.43 2.02 -8.66
CA PHE A 75 -18.03 2.49 -7.34
C PHE A 75 -18.88 3.61 -6.78
N GLY A 76 -19.89 4.14 -7.48
CA GLY A 76 -20.85 5.12 -6.92
C GLY A 76 -20.31 6.53 -6.68
N SER A 77 -19.17 6.66 -5.99
CA SER A 77 -18.51 7.91 -5.62
C SER A 77 -16.97 7.77 -5.61
N GLU A 78 -16.26 8.90 -5.52
CA GLU A 78 -14.79 8.87 -5.35
C GLU A 78 -14.39 8.28 -4.01
N ARG A 79 -15.19 8.47 -2.95
CA ARG A 79 -14.94 7.87 -1.63
C ARG A 79 -15.02 6.34 -1.69
N GLU A 80 -16.12 5.81 -2.24
CA GLU A 80 -16.30 4.36 -2.39
C GLU A 80 -15.24 3.73 -3.31
N LEU A 81 -14.73 4.46 -4.32
CA LEU A 81 -13.58 4.02 -5.10
C LEU A 81 -12.32 3.92 -4.23
N ARG A 82 -12.05 4.94 -3.41
CA ARG A 82 -10.88 4.95 -2.50
C ARG A 82 -10.97 3.83 -1.47
N ASP A 83 -12.14 3.63 -0.88
CA ASP A 83 -12.40 2.55 0.08
C ASP A 83 -12.16 1.18 -0.59
N ALA A 84 -12.67 0.96 -1.81
CA ALA A 84 -12.46 -0.31 -2.53
C ALA A 84 -11.00 -0.55 -2.94
N VAL A 85 -10.25 0.52 -3.28
CA VAL A 85 -8.81 0.42 -3.53
C VAL A 85 -8.07 0.06 -2.24
N MET A 86 -8.47 0.61 -1.10
CA MET A 86 -7.90 0.27 0.20
C MET A 86 -8.16 -1.17 0.62
N ASP A 87 -9.38 -1.65 0.42
CA ASP A 87 -9.72 -3.05 0.68
C ASP A 87 -8.85 -3.99 -0.17
N GLN A 88 -8.60 -3.62 -1.43
CA GLN A 88 -7.73 -4.42 -2.29
C GLN A 88 -6.27 -4.40 -1.83
N VAL A 89 -5.72 -3.25 -1.42
CA VAL A 89 -4.36 -3.18 -0.85
C VAL A 89 -4.24 -4.05 0.41
N GLN A 90 -5.23 -4.01 1.31
CA GLN A 90 -5.24 -4.83 2.52
C GLN A 90 -5.30 -6.33 2.21
N GLN A 91 -6.13 -6.72 1.24
CA GLN A 91 -6.24 -8.12 0.78
C GLN A 91 -4.94 -8.61 0.12
N GLU A 92 -4.33 -7.80 -0.75
CA GLU A 92 -3.10 -8.18 -1.47
C GLU A 92 -1.87 -8.22 -0.55
N SER A 93 -1.83 -7.40 0.50
CA SER A 93 -0.78 -7.42 1.54
C SER A 93 -1.04 -8.46 2.64
N GLY A 94 -2.21 -9.10 2.65
CA GLY A 94 -2.59 -10.11 3.65
C GLY A 94 -2.69 -9.54 5.06
N VAL A 95 -3.06 -8.27 5.20
CA VAL A 95 -3.16 -7.58 6.50
C VAL A 95 -4.56 -7.79 7.06
N ASP A 96 -4.65 -8.47 8.20
CA ASP A 96 -5.87 -8.55 9.01
C ASP A 96 -5.71 -7.67 10.25
N LEU A 97 -6.25 -6.46 10.19
CA LEU A 97 -6.18 -5.51 11.30
C LEU A 97 -7.08 -5.90 12.48
N ASP A 98 -8.15 -6.68 12.23
CA ASP A 98 -9.10 -7.09 13.27
C ASP A 98 -8.51 -8.16 14.21
N HIS A 99 -7.47 -8.86 13.75
CA HIS A 99 -6.79 -9.93 14.50
C HIS A 99 -5.30 -9.66 14.73
N LEU A 100 -4.84 -8.41 14.54
CA LEU A 100 -3.45 -8.02 14.69
C LEU A 100 -2.94 -8.16 16.14
N ARG A 101 -1.85 -8.92 16.33
CA ARG A 101 -1.14 -9.03 17.62
C ARG A 101 0.21 -8.31 17.56
N LEU A 102 0.79 -8.00 18.72
CA LEU A 102 2.06 -7.29 18.81
C LEU A 102 3.19 -8.07 18.12
N GLU A 103 3.24 -9.38 18.34
CA GLU A 103 4.21 -10.29 17.73
C GLU A 103 4.09 -10.35 16.20
N ASP A 104 2.92 -10.03 15.63
CA ASP A 104 2.69 -10.08 14.19
C ASP A 104 3.14 -8.78 13.50
N ILE A 105 3.38 -7.68 14.24
CA ILE A 105 3.60 -6.35 13.65
C ILE A 105 4.80 -6.34 12.70
N ALA A 106 5.88 -7.04 13.05
CA ALA A 106 7.06 -7.13 12.19
C ALA A 106 6.74 -7.84 10.86
N ASP A 107 6.15 -9.04 10.93
CA ASP A 107 5.79 -9.85 9.76
C ASP A 107 4.75 -9.16 8.87
N VAL A 108 3.76 -8.50 9.48
CA VAL A 108 2.75 -7.71 8.78
C VAL A 108 3.41 -6.53 8.06
N SER A 109 4.28 -5.79 8.76
CA SER A 109 4.98 -4.64 8.17
C SER A 109 5.87 -5.07 7.00
N GLN A 110 6.59 -6.18 7.14
CA GLN A 110 7.42 -6.74 6.07
C GLN A 110 6.59 -7.05 4.82
N ARG A 111 5.48 -7.78 4.96
CA ARG A 111 4.59 -8.11 3.83
C ARG A 111 4.05 -6.87 3.14
N VAL A 112 3.63 -5.87 3.93
CA VAL A 112 3.18 -4.58 3.39
C VAL A 112 4.30 -3.88 2.62
N PHE A 113 5.51 -3.80 3.17
CA PHE A 113 6.62 -3.13 2.50
C PHE A 113 7.13 -3.89 1.26
N GLU A 114 7.13 -5.23 1.28
CA GLU A 114 7.43 -6.06 0.11
C GLU A 114 6.41 -5.84 -1.01
N TYR A 115 5.12 -5.80 -0.65
CA TYR A 115 4.06 -5.46 -1.59
C TYR A 115 4.25 -4.05 -2.16
N LEU A 116 4.56 -3.06 -1.31
CA LEU A 116 4.84 -1.69 -1.76
C LEU A 116 6.09 -1.60 -2.66
N ALA A 117 7.13 -2.39 -2.38
CA ALA A 117 8.36 -2.45 -3.17
C ALA A 117 8.18 -3.15 -4.54
N SER A 118 7.08 -3.89 -4.74
CA SER A 118 6.76 -4.50 -6.04
C SER A 118 6.37 -3.48 -7.12
N PHE A 119 6.01 -2.26 -6.72
CA PHE A 119 5.65 -1.18 -7.63
C PHE A 119 6.89 -0.37 -8.05
N PRO A 120 6.95 0.12 -9.30
CA PRO A 120 8.05 0.97 -9.74
C PRO A 120 8.06 2.28 -8.92
N PRO A 121 9.26 2.80 -8.55
CA PRO A 121 9.35 4.05 -7.82
C PRO A 121 8.71 5.17 -8.64
N GLY A 122 7.88 5.98 -7.96
CA GLY A 122 7.26 7.15 -8.57
C GLY A 122 8.30 8.15 -9.11
N PRO A 123 7.92 9.02 -10.06
CA PRO A 123 8.82 10.07 -10.53
C PRO A 123 9.27 10.95 -9.35
N PRO A 124 10.51 11.47 -9.38
CA PRO A 124 10.99 12.37 -8.33
C PRO A 124 10.03 13.56 -8.23
N GLN A 125 9.48 13.77 -7.04
CA GLN A 125 8.67 14.95 -6.77
C GLN A 125 9.58 16.18 -6.74
N THR A 126 9.00 17.35 -7.03
CA THR A 126 9.57 18.71 -7.13
C THR A 126 11.03 18.86 -6.70
N PRO A 127 11.88 19.55 -7.49
CA PRO A 127 13.30 19.74 -7.15
C PRO A 127 13.49 20.12 -5.68
N ILE A 128 14.16 19.25 -4.93
CA ILE A 128 14.50 19.50 -3.53
C ILE A 128 15.55 20.61 -3.53
N ASP A 129 15.35 21.63 -2.70
CA ASP A 129 16.30 22.73 -2.55
C ASP A 129 17.72 22.17 -2.24
N PRO A 130 18.78 22.63 -2.95
CA PRO A 130 20.14 22.15 -2.73
C PRO A 130 20.61 22.25 -1.26
N THR A 131 20.12 23.24 -0.51
CA THR A 131 20.40 23.41 0.92
C THR A 131 19.86 22.24 1.74
N VAL A 132 18.66 21.74 1.38
CA VAL A 132 18.04 20.59 2.04
C VAL A 132 18.78 19.31 1.68
N VAL A 133 19.18 19.15 0.41
CA VAL A 133 20.00 18.01 -0.03
C VAL A 133 21.31 17.94 0.75
N GLU A 134 22.01 19.07 0.87
CA GLU A 134 23.28 19.15 1.59
C GLU A 134 23.12 18.95 3.10
N SER A 135 22.04 19.46 3.69
CA SER A 135 21.71 19.19 5.10
C SER A 135 21.47 17.69 5.36
N ARG A 136 20.70 17.03 4.48
CA ARG A 136 20.45 15.59 4.56
C ARG A 136 21.74 14.78 4.42
N ARG A 137 22.61 15.14 3.48
CA ARG A 137 23.91 14.49 3.29
C ARG A 137 24.76 14.57 4.56
N ARG A 138 24.90 15.76 5.15
CA ARG A 138 25.66 15.96 6.41
C ARG A 138 25.08 15.15 7.57
N LYS A 139 23.75 15.08 7.68
CA LYS A 139 23.08 14.27 8.71
C LYS A 139 23.36 12.77 8.52
N HIS A 140 23.25 12.27 7.29
CA HIS A 140 23.54 10.88 6.95
C HIS A 140 24.98 10.51 7.33
N GLU A 141 25.97 11.31 6.91
CA GLU A 141 27.39 11.08 7.23
C GLU A 141 27.65 11.10 8.74
N ALA A 142 27.02 12.02 9.47
CA ALA A 142 27.15 12.09 10.92
C ALA A 142 26.57 10.85 11.64
N LEU A 143 25.42 10.34 11.18
CA LEU A 143 24.80 9.14 11.75
C LEU A 143 25.64 7.89 11.48
N VAL A 144 26.13 7.70 10.26
CA VAL A 144 27.04 6.59 9.92
C VAL A 144 28.30 6.65 10.78
N ALA A 145 28.91 7.83 10.91
CA ALA A 145 30.08 8.02 11.77
C ALA A 145 29.79 7.72 13.25
N ALA A 146 28.59 8.07 13.74
CA ALA A 146 28.19 7.84 15.13
C ALA A 146 27.96 6.35 15.46
N VAL A 147 27.39 5.56 14.54
CA VAL A 147 27.16 4.12 14.77
C VAL A 147 28.41 3.26 14.54
N THR A 148 29.37 3.74 13.74
CA THR A 148 30.58 2.99 13.35
C THR A 148 31.38 2.43 14.54
N PRO A 149 31.62 3.17 15.65
CA PRO A 149 32.35 2.63 16.80
C PRO A 149 31.69 1.41 17.44
N ALA A 150 30.36 1.34 17.46
CA ALA A 150 29.59 0.25 18.06
C ALA A 150 29.34 -0.93 17.10
N THR A 151 29.54 -0.72 15.79
CA THR A 151 29.18 -1.68 14.72
C THR A 151 30.38 -2.11 13.88
N ARG A 152 31.60 -2.06 14.45
CA ARG A 152 32.84 -2.35 13.71
C ARG A 152 32.87 -3.76 13.12
N GLU A 153 32.26 -4.70 13.81
CA GLU A 153 32.23 -6.13 13.43
C GLU A 153 31.04 -6.46 12.52
N TRP A 154 30.12 -5.52 12.30
CA TRP A 154 28.95 -5.73 11.45
C TRP A 154 29.30 -5.59 9.96
N PRO A 155 28.55 -6.26 9.08
CA PRO A 155 28.51 -5.92 7.65
C PRO A 155 28.27 -4.42 7.42
N SER A 156 28.78 -3.89 6.30
CA SER A 156 28.54 -2.49 5.91
C SER A 156 27.06 -2.17 5.82
N ASP A 157 26.28 -3.10 5.28
CA ASP A 157 24.87 -2.91 4.96
C ASP A 157 24.05 -2.80 6.26
N ASP A 158 24.31 -3.67 7.24
CA ASP A 158 23.66 -3.61 8.56
C ASP A 158 23.99 -2.32 9.32
N ARG A 159 25.22 -1.82 9.16
CA ARG A 159 25.63 -0.52 9.72
C ARG A 159 24.87 0.63 9.06
N GLU A 160 24.70 0.59 7.75
CA GLU A 160 23.91 1.58 7.02
C GLU A 160 22.43 1.52 7.42
N ILE A 161 21.86 0.32 7.58
CA ILE A 161 20.49 0.12 8.06
C ILE A 161 20.30 0.72 9.45
N ALA A 162 21.24 0.50 10.38
CA ALA A 162 21.19 1.10 11.71
C ALA A 162 21.23 2.63 11.68
N ALA A 163 22.10 3.22 10.86
CA ALA A 163 22.16 4.67 10.68
C ALA A 163 20.86 5.22 10.07
N ALA A 164 20.30 4.53 9.07
CA ALA A 164 19.04 4.89 8.43
C ALA A 164 17.85 4.80 9.40
N ALA A 165 17.82 3.80 10.30
CA ALA A 165 16.79 3.69 11.33
C ALA A 165 16.80 4.92 12.27
N LEU A 166 17.98 5.37 12.70
CA LEU A 166 18.12 6.59 13.50
C LEU A 166 17.73 7.85 12.71
N ASP A 167 18.04 7.90 11.41
CA ASP A 167 17.62 9.01 10.54
C ASP A 167 16.10 9.12 10.44
N LEU A 168 15.41 7.98 10.25
CA LEU A 168 13.95 7.84 10.20
C LEU A 168 13.30 8.31 11.51
N LEU A 169 13.85 7.92 12.66
CA LEU A 169 13.35 8.35 13.97
C LEU A 169 13.59 9.84 14.21
N TRP A 170 14.72 10.38 13.74
CA TRP A 170 15.05 11.80 13.82
C TRP A 170 14.47 12.62 12.64
N ASN A 171 13.29 12.26 12.16
CA ASN A 171 12.59 12.97 11.08
C ASN A 171 11.38 13.76 11.61
N VAL A 172 11.20 14.98 11.11
CA VAL A 172 10.04 15.83 11.41
C VAL A 172 8.73 15.15 11.03
N THR A 173 8.70 14.36 9.94
CA THR A 173 7.49 13.63 9.53
C THR A 173 7.04 12.64 10.59
N SER A 174 7.98 11.89 11.20
CA SER A 174 7.68 10.93 12.26
C SER A 174 7.09 11.62 13.50
N PHE A 175 7.66 12.76 13.90
CA PHE A 175 7.11 13.57 15.00
C PHE A 175 5.71 14.12 14.68
N ARG A 176 5.51 14.62 13.46
CA ARG A 176 4.21 15.16 13.02
C ARG A 176 3.13 14.08 12.98
N HIS A 177 3.46 12.88 12.51
CA HIS A 177 2.55 11.74 12.52
C HIS A 177 2.07 11.43 13.96
N LEU A 178 2.98 11.44 14.93
CA LEU A 178 2.62 11.25 16.34
C LEU A 178 1.71 12.35 16.90
N VAL A 179 1.92 13.61 16.51
CA VAL A 179 1.13 14.75 17.03
C VAL A 179 -0.22 14.90 16.33
N TYR A 180 -0.27 14.73 15.00
CA TYR A 180 -1.46 15.05 14.23
C TYR A 180 -2.35 13.84 13.93
N ASP A 181 -1.76 12.66 13.71
CA ASP A 181 -2.54 11.47 13.33
C ASP A 181 -2.85 10.61 14.56
N TRP A 182 -1.93 10.59 15.53
CA TRP A 182 -2.12 9.95 16.84
C TRP A 182 -2.59 10.89 17.94
N GLU A 183 -2.72 12.20 17.64
CA GLU A 183 -3.22 13.23 18.56
C GLU A 183 -2.45 13.30 19.90
N LEU A 184 -1.17 12.92 19.91
CA LEU A 184 -0.35 12.98 21.12
C LEU A 184 0.06 14.42 21.44
N GLU A 185 0.03 14.77 22.72
CA GLU A 185 0.67 16.00 23.21
C GLU A 185 2.17 16.03 22.82
N PRO A 186 2.74 17.19 22.46
CA PRO A 186 4.12 17.28 21.99
C PRO A 186 5.15 16.63 22.92
N GLU A 187 4.95 16.73 24.23
CA GLU A 187 5.83 16.09 25.22
C GLU A 187 5.77 14.56 25.13
N ALA A 188 4.58 13.98 24.94
CA ALA A 188 4.41 12.54 24.78
C ALA A 188 5.03 12.06 23.47
N ALA A 189 4.89 12.81 22.38
CA ALA A 189 5.54 12.51 21.10
C ALA A 189 7.08 12.55 21.21
N ILE A 190 7.65 13.55 21.91
CA ILE A 190 9.10 13.61 22.18
C ILE A 190 9.56 12.40 22.98
N ARG A 191 8.81 12.01 24.03
CA ARG A 191 9.12 10.82 24.84
C ARG A 191 9.08 9.55 24.00
N CYS A 192 8.09 9.41 23.11
CA CYS A 192 7.97 8.27 22.20
C CYS A 192 9.19 8.13 21.28
N VAL A 193 9.54 9.19 20.54
CA VAL A 193 10.70 9.15 19.62
C VAL A 193 12.01 8.91 20.38
N THR A 194 12.20 9.56 21.53
CA THR A 194 13.41 9.37 22.34
C THR A 194 13.51 7.95 22.90
N TRP A 195 12.37 7.36 23.28
CA TRP A 195 12.33 5.96 23.71
C TRP A 195 12.72 5.00 22.57
N LEU A 196 12.20 5.19 21.36
CA LEU A 196 12.58 4.41 20.19
C LEU A 196 14.07 4.53 19.85
N ILE A 197 14.63 5.75 19.87
CA ILE A 197 16.06 5.97 19.65
C ILE A 197 16.90 5.19 20.66
N ARG A 198 16.53 5.23 21.95
CA ARG A 198 17.22 4.49 23.01
C ARG A 198 17.12 2.97 22.86
N LEU A 199 16.06 2.44 22.24
CA LEU A 199 15.96 1.02 21.92
C LEU A 199 16.95 0.63 20.83
N VAL A 200 17.10 1.45 19.78
CA VAL A 200 18.10 1.23 18.73
C VAL A 200 19.51 1.34 19.30
N GLU A 201 19.80 2.37 20.11
CA GLU A 201 21.10 2.52 20.79
C GLU A 201 21.45 1.28 21.63
N ARG A 202 20.46 0.69 22.33
CA ARG A 202 20.67 -0.53 23.10
C ARG A 202 21.04 -1.71 22.21
N ALA A 203 20.31 -1.93 21.11
CA ALA A 203 20.62 -2.99 20.15
C ALA A 203 22.04 -2.86 19.58
N LEU A 204 22.48 -1.63 19.28
CA LEU A 204 23.85 -1.35 18.84
C LEU A 204 24.89 -1.71 19.91
N HIS A 205 24.63 -1.37 21.17
CA HIS A 205 25.54 -1.69 22.28
C HIS A 205 25.55 -3.18 22.65
N GLU A 206 24.44 -3.88 22.44
CA GLU A 206 24.30 -5.32 22.69
C GLU A 206 24.76 -6.19 21.50
N ASN A 207 25.31 -5.57 20.46
CA ASN A 207 25.79 -6.24 19.25
C ASN A 207 24.71 -7.08 18.55
N GLN A 208 23.49 -6.53 18.47
CA GLN A 208 22.34 -7.13 17.79
C GLN A 208 22.11 -6.40 16.45
N PRO A 209 22.71 -6.87 15.34
CA PRO A 209 22.44 -6.31 14.03
C PRO A 209 20.96 -6.49 13.63
N PRO A 210 20.43 -5.67 12.70
CA PRO A 210 19.17 -5.97 12.05
C PRO A 210 19.22 -7.39 11.50
N GLU A 211 18.32 -8.26 11.95
CA GLU A 211 18.24 -9.63 11.43
C GLU A 211 17.86 -9.56 9.94
N SER A 212 18.66 -10.19 9.08
CA SER A 212 18.42 -10.31 7.63
C SER A 212 17.40 -11.37 7.30
#